data_AF-A0A661EJQ3-F1
#
_entry.id   AF-A0A661EJQ3-F1
#
_cell.length_a   1.000
_cell.length_b   1.000
_cell.length_c   1.000
_cell.angle_alpha   90.00
_cell.angle_beta   90.00
_cell.angle_gamma   90.00
#
_symmetry.space_group_name_H-M   'P 1'
#
loop_
_entity.id
_entity.type
_entity.pdbx_description
1 polymer ?
#
loop_
_entity_poly.entity_id
_entity_poly.type
_entity_poly.pdbx_seq_one_letter_code
_entity_poly.pdbx_strand_id
1 'polypeptide(L)'
;MMSALAQRLQVYRQQGLYRQRNRVDQPGLVAFDSNDYLGLKDHPALVEALAAGAERYGAGGGGSHLICGHHAEHQALEEELAEFVGRDRVLLFSSGYMANLGVMQTLLGRHDTVVGDR
;
A
#
# COMPACT_ATOMS: atom_id res chain seq x y z
N MET A 1 25.87 22.11 -20.83
CA MET A 1 26.36 21.09 -19.87
C MET A 1 25.15 20.31 -19.37
N MET A 2 25.10 18.98 -19.53
CA MET A 2 23.98 18.18 -19.04
C MET A 2 23.93 18.22 -17.50
N SER A 3 22.73 18.26 -16.92
CA SER A 3 22.57 18.27 -15.46
C SER A 3 23.03 16.95 -14.85
N ALA A 4 23.41 16.98 -13.56
CA ALA A 4 23.78 15.77 -12.82
C ALA A 4 22.70 14.67 -12.86
N LEU A 5 21.42 15.07 -12.88
CA LEU A 5 20.30 14.13 -13.05
C LEU A 5 20.31 13.48 -14.44
N ALA A 6 20.53 14.26 -15.50
CA ALA A 6 20.55 13.72 -16.86
C ALA A 6 21.72 12.75 -17.08
N GLN A 7 22.88 13.05 -16.50
CA GLN A 7 24.04 12.14 -16.50
C GLN A 7 23.72 10.83 -15.77
N ARG A 8 23.10 10.87 -14.58
CA ARG A 8 22.68 9.66 -13.84
C ARG A 8 21.64 8.83 -14.61
N LEU A 9 20.69 9.49 -15.28
CA LEU A 9 19.71 8.80 -16.13
C LEU A 9 20.38 8.09 -17.31
N GLN A 10 21.40 8.69 -17.92
CA GLN A 10 22.16 8.06 -18.99
C GLN A 10 22.87 6.80 -18.51
N VAL A 11 23.46 6.82 -17.31
CA VAL A 11 24.08 5.64 -16.68
C VAL A 11 23.05 4.51 -16.51
N TYR A 12 21.87 4.80 -15.95
CA TYR A 12 20.83 3.78 -15.81
C TYR A 12 20.36 3.20 -17.14
N ARG A 13 20.29 4.02 -18.20
CA ARG A 13 19.95 3.52 -19.55
C ARG A 13 21.02 2.60 -20.11
N GLN A 14 22.29 2.99 -19.99
CA GLN A 14 23.43 2.18 -20.45
C GLN A 14 23.52 0.84 -19.72
N GLN A 15 23.11 0.80 -18.45
CA GLN A 15 23.07 -0.42 -17.63
C GLN A 15 21.77 -1.24 -17.78
N GLY A 16 20.80 -0.80 -18.57
CA GLY A 16 19.50 -1.47 -18.68
C GLY A 16 18.62 -1.39 -17.41
N LEU A 17 18.93 -0.47 -16.49
CA LEU A 17 18.19 -0.26 -15.23
C LEU A 17 17.13 0.84 -15.33
N TYR A 18 17.06 1.53 -16.46
CA TYR A 18 16.04 2.55 -16.69
C TYR A 18 14.65 1.92 -16.80
N ARG A 19 13.76 2.26 -15.85
CA ARG A 19 12.40 1.72 -15.80
C ARG A 19 11.44 2.60 -16.59
N GLN A 20 10.53 1.95 -17.31
CA GLN A 20 9.39 2.58 -17.97
C GLN A 20 8.11 1.96 -17.43
N ARG A 21 7.07 2.78 -17.29
CA ARG A 21 5.74 2.32 -16.88
C ARG A 21 4.97 1.92 -18.13
N ASN A 22 4.34 0.77 -18.09
CA ASN A 22 3.45 0.30 -19.15
C ASN A 22 2.01 0.75 -18.86
N ARG A 23 1.26 1.05 -19.93
CA ARG A 23 -0.19 1.24 -19.83
C ARG A 23 -0.85 -0.12 -20.02
N VAL A 24 -1.69 -0.49 -19.04
CA VAL A 24 -2.23 -1.87 -18.89
C VAL A 24 -3.54 -2.06 -19.66
N ASP A 25 -4.13 -1.00 -20.21
CA ASP A 25 -5.39 -0.97 -20.96
C ASP A 25 -5.28 -1.48 -22.40
N GLN A 26 -4.25 -2.26 -22.72
CA GLN A 26 -4.06 -2.81 -24.06
C GLN A 26 -4.94 -4.06 -24.24
N PRO A 27 -5.90 -4.04 -25.19
CA PRO A 27 -6.77 -5.19 -25.43
C PRO A 27 -5.96 -6.42 -25.83
N GLY A 28 -6.37 -7.59 -25.33
CA GLY A 28 -5.78 -8.88 -25.72
C GLY A 28 -4.50 -9.28 -25.00
N LEU A 29 -4.11 -8.56 -23.93
CA LEU A 29 -3.00 -8.97 -23.05
C LEU A 29 -3.51 -9.69 -21.79
N VAL A 30 -2.69 -10.62 -21.30
CA VAL A 30 -2.88 -11.27 -19.99
C VAL A 30 -1.73 -10.84 -19.09
N ALA A 31 -2.06 -10.29 -17.91
CA ALA A 31 -1.07 -9.84 -16.93
C ALA A 31 -0.56 -11.01 -16.10
N PHE A 32 0.77 -11.20 -16.06
CA PHE A 32 1.47 -12.18 -15.22
C PHE A 32 2.35 -11.54 -14.15
N ASP A 33 2.29 -10.22 -14.02
CA ASP A 33 3.07 -9.37 -13.12
C ASP A 33 2.22 -8.72 -12.01
N SER A 34 0.94 -9.11 -11.91
CA SER A 34 0.03 -8.66 -10.86
C SER A 34 0.25 -9.40 -9.54
N ASN A 35 0.08 -8.69 -8.42
CA ASN A 35 0.03 -9.28 -7.08
C ASN A 35 -1.40 -9.67 -6.65
N ASP A 36 -2.38 -9.62 -7.57
CA ASP A 36 -3.75 -10.07 -7.32
C ASP A 36 -3.85 -11.60 -7.41
N TYR A 37 -3.26 -12.29 -6.43
CA TYR A 37 -3.08 -13.75 -6.46
C TYR A 37 -4.38 -14.54 -6.53
N LEU A 38 -5.47 -13.98 -6.00
CA LEU A 38 -6.78 -14.62 -5.94
C LEU A 38 -7.78 -14.03 -6.94
N GLY A 39 -7.37 -13.09 -7.79
CA GLY A 39 -8.26 -12.43 -8.75
C GLY A 39 -9.36 -11.59 -8.07
N LEU A 40 -9.09 -11.06 -6.87
CA LEU A 40 -10.10 -10.37 -6.08
C LEU A 40 -10.26 -8.90 -6.45
N LYS A 41 -9.30 -8.28 -7.14
CA LYS A 41 -9.32 -6.83 -7.38
C LYS A 41 -10.59 -6.35 -8.12
N ASP A 42 -11.16 -7.21 -8.96
CA ASP A 42 -12.39 -6.95 -9.73
C ASP A 42 -13.58 -7.80 -9.24
N HIS A 43 -13.49 -8.42 -8.06
CA HIS A 43 -14.55 -9.25 -7.52
C HIS A 43 -15.83 -8.41 -7.31
N PRO A 44 -17.00 -8.83 -7.84
CA PRO A 44 -18.21 -7.98 -7.84
C PRO A 44 -18.61 -7.46 -6.46
N ALA A 45 -18.49 -8.30 -5.42
CA ALA A 45 -18.80 -7.89 -4.05
C ALA A 45 -17.88 -6.78 -3.52
N LEU A 46 -16.61 -6.73 -3.92
CA LEU A 46 -15.70 -5.64 -3.52
C LEU A 46 -16.05 -4.34 -4.25
N VAL A 47 -16.39 -4.43 -5.53
CA VAL A 47 -16.81 -3.26 -6.33
C VAL A 47 -18.08 -2.65 -5.74
N GLU A 48 -19.06 -3.50 -5.40
CA GLU A 48 -20.32 -3.08 -4.77
C GLU A 48 -20.08 -2.46 -3.39
N ALA A 49 -19.28 -3.10 -2.53
CA ALA A 49 -18.96 -2.58 -1.21
C ALA A 49 -18.23 -1.23 -1.27
N LEU A 50 -17.31 -1.05 -2.22
CA LEU A 50 -16.61 0.21 -2.41
C LEU A 50 -17.55 1.33 -2.87
N ALA A 51 -18.47 1.04 -3.80
CA ALA A 51 -19.46 2.01 -4.27
C ALA A 51 -20.41 2.43 -3.13
N ALA A 52 -20.96 1.46 -2.39
CA ALA A 52 -21.82 1.72 -1.24
C ALA A 52 -21.10 2.50 -0.14
N GLY A 53 -19.84 2.18 0.13
CA GLY A 53 -19.00 2.91 1.08
C GLY A 53 -18.80 4.36 0.67
N ALA A 54 -18.51 4.63 -0.61
CA ALA A 54 -18.34 5.99 -1.11
C ALA A 54 -19.65 6.81 -1.04
N GLU A 55 -20.80 6.19 -1.34
CA GLU A 55 -22.11 6.83 -1.20
C GLU A 55 -22.44 7.19 0.25
N ARG A 56 -22.11 6.30 1.19
CA ARG A 56 -22.45 6.46 2.61
C ARG A 56 -21.49 7.38 3.36
N TYR A 57 -20.19 7.29 3.08
CA TYR A 57 -19.13 7.93 3.86
C TYR A 57 -18.40 9.04 3.11
N GLY A 58 -18.65 9.19 1.81
CA GLY A 58 -17.88 10.07 0.94
C GLY A 58 -16.54 9.46 0.54
N ALA A 59 -15.76 10.22 -0.23
CA ALA A 59 -14.54 9.72 -0.85
C ALA A 59 -13.26 9.87 0.01
N GLY A 60 -13.30 10.65 1.10
CA GLY A 60 -12.10 11.03 1.85
C GLY A 60 -12.28 10.91 3.35
N GLY A 61 -11.19 10.54 4.06
CA GLY A 61 -11.21 10.36 5.51
C GLY A 61 -11.28 11.65 6.33
N GLY A 62 -11.09 12.84 5.74
CA GLY A 62 -11.25 14.13 6.42
C GLY A 62 -10.11 14.55 7.36
N GLY A 63 -9.21 13.64 7.74
CA GLY A 63 -8.05 13.94 8.57
C GLY A 63 -7.22 12.69 8.90
N SER A 64 -6.25 12.84 9.80
CA SER A 64 -5.51 11.68 10.34
C SER A 64 -6.36 10.91 11.35
N HIS A 65 -6.03 9.62 11.57
CA HIS A 65 -6.72 8.80 12.55
C HIS A 65 -6.74 9.40 13.97
N LEU A 66 -5.69 10.14 14.35
CA LEU A 66 -5.57 10.74 15.69
C LEU A 66 -6.30 12.08 15.86
N ILE A 67 -6.87 12.64 14.80
CA ILE A 67 -7.56 13.93 14.85
C ILE A 67 -9.05 13.76 14.56
N CYS A 68 -9.40 13.46 13.31
CA CYS A 68 -10.80 13.36 12.86
C CYS A 68 -11.01 12.35 11.72
N GLY A 69 -10.02 11.50 11.44
CA GLY A 69 -10.03 10.57 10.32
C GLY A 69 -10.25 9.11 10.68
N HIS A 70 -10.45 8.77 11.96
CA HIS A 70 -10.74 7.42 12.37
C HIS A 70 -12.26 7.21 12.50
N HIS A 71 -12.84 6.63 11.45
CA HIS A 71 -14.28 6.36 11.33
C HIS A 71 -14.64 4.97 11.85
N ALA A 72 -15.92 4.74 12.12
CA ALA A 72 -16.42 3.44 12.62
C ALA A 72 -16.00 2.24 11.74
N GLU A 73 -15.97 2.41 10.42
CA GLU A 73 -15.52 1.35 9.50
C GLU A 73 -14.04 0.99 9.63
N HIS A 74 -13.19 1.95 10.04
CA HIS A 74 -11.78 1.65 10.33
C HIS A 74 -11.66 0.82 11.60
N GLN A 75 -12.42 1.18 12.65
CA GLN A 75 -12.45 0.43 13.90
C GLN A 75 -12.99 -0.99 13.69
N ALA A 76 -14.11 -1.13 12.97
CA ALA A 76 -14.70 -2.43 12.65
C ALA A 76 -13.72 -3.32 11.87
N LEU A 77 -13.04 -2.77 10.87
CA LEU A 77 -12.03 -3.51 10.11
C LEU A 77 -10.82 -3.90 10.99
N GLU A 78 -10.37 -3.06 11.93
CA GLU A 78 -9.32 -3.42 12.89
C GLU A 78 -9.74 -4.60 13.77
N GLU A 79 -10.99 -4.62 14.23
CA GLU A 79 -11.55 -5.70 15.07
C GLU A 79 -11.70 -7.01 14.29
N GLU A 80 -12.29 -6.96 13.09
CA GLU A 80 -12.46 -8.14 12.23
C GLU A 80 -11.11 -8.73 11.82
N LEU A 81 -10.13 -7.88 11.47
CA LEU A 81 -8.79 -8.34 11.14
C LEU A 81 -8.09 -8.94 12.36
N ALA A 82 -8.24 -8.36 13.55
CA ALA A 82 -7.68 -8.90 14.78
C ALA A 82 -8.19 -10.31 15.06
N GLU A 83 -9.50 -10.55 14.90
CA GLU A 83 -10.08 -11.89 14.98
C GLU A 83 -9.52 -12.81 13.89
N PHE A 84 -9.53 -12.35 12.63
CA PHE A 84 -9.10 -13.15 11.48
C PHE A 84 -7.63 -13.61 11.59
N VAL A 85 -6.73 -12.75 12.05
CA VAL A 85 -5.30 -13.08 12.20
C VAL A 85 -4.95 -13.67 13.56
N GLY A 86 -5.93 -13.81 14.47
CA GLY A 86 -5.74 -14.35 15.82
C GLY A 86 -4.83 -13.48 16.70
N ARG A 87 -5.04 -12.16 16.69
CA ARG A 87 -4.26 -11.19 17.48
C ARG A 87 -5.18 -10.36 18.36
N ASP A 88 -4.66 -9.92 19.51
CA ASP A 88 -5.44 -9.09 20.45
C ASP A 88 -5.81 -7.72 19.86
N ARG A 89 -5.00 -7.20 18.92
CA ARG A 89 -5.24 -5.91 18.26
C ARG A 89 -4.55 -5.83 16.91
N VAL A 90 -5.18 -5.10 15.99
CA VAL A 90 -4.64 -4.66 14.70
C VAL A 90 -4.68 -3.14 14.62
N LEU A 91 -3.77 -2.56 13.82
CA LEU A 91 -3.76 -1.14 13.47
C LEU A 91 -3.72 -1.00 11.95
N LEU A 92 -4.56 -0.15 11.39
CA LEU A 92 -4.59 0.12 9.96
C LEU A 92 -3.54 1.16 9.54
N PHE A 93 -2.92 0.91 8.40
CA PHE A 93 -2.03 1.85 7.70
C PHE A 93 -2.47 1.94 6.23
N SER A 94 -2.19 3.06 5.57
CA SER A 94 -2.53 3.25 4.15
C SER A 94 -1.74 2.35 3.19
N SER A 95 -0.61 1.79 3.63
CA SER A 95 0.17 0.82 2.86
C SER A 95 1.05 -0.05 3.78
N GLY A 96 1.42 -1.25 3.31
CA GLY A 96 2.38 -2.10 4.02
C GLY A 96 3.75 -1.45 4.20
N TYR A 97 4.16 -0.55 3.28
CA TYR A 97 5.40 0.21 3.43
C TYR A 97 5.34 1.16 4.64
N MET A 98 4.22 1.87 4.82
CA MET A 98 4.03 2.74 5.98
C MET A 98 3.88 1.96 7.29
N ALA A 99 3.23 0.79 7.26
CA ALA A 99 3.19 -0.10 8.42
C ALA A 99 4.61 -0.50 8.85
N ASN A 100 5.44 -0.95 7.90
CA ASN A 100 6.83 -1.33 8.18
C ASN A 100 7.64 -0.18 8.75
N LEU A 101 7.56 1.02 8.16
CA LEU A 101 8.23 2.20 8.69
C LEU A 101 7.74 2.54 10.10
N GLY A 102 6.42 2.57 10.31
CA GLY A 102 5.81 2.90 11.59
C GLY A 102 6.25 1.96 12.71
N VAL A 103 6.20 0.65 12.46
CA VAL A 103 6.64 -0.39 13.41
C VAL A 103 8.13 -0.24 13.71
N MET A 104 8.99 -0.19 12.68
CA MET A 104 10.44 -0.11 12.89
C MET A 104 10.85 1.17 13.63
N GLN A 105 10.30 2.33 13.25
CA GLN A 105 10.65 3.60 13.88
C GLN A 105 10.12 3.74 15.30
N THR A 106 9.04 3.04 15.63
CA THR A 106 8.42 3.09 16.96
C THR A 106 9.07 2.11 17.93
N LEU A 107 9.42 0.91 17.46
CA LEU A 107 9.96 -0.14 18.31
C LEU A 107 11.49 -0.08 18.47
N LEU A 108 12.23 0.47 17.49
CA LEU A 108 13.69 0.46 17.50
C LEU A 108 14.29 1.78 18.01
N GLY A 109 15.19 1.67 18.99
CA GLY A 109 16.02 2.74 19.50
C GLY A 109 17.44 2.77 18.90
N ARG A 110 18.22 3.80 19.26
CA ARG A 110 19.60 4.02 18.79
C ARG A 110 20.55 2.86 19.07
N HIS A 111 20.29 2.09 20.13
CA HIS A 111 21.17 1.04 20.63
C HIS A 111 20.63 -0.37 20.39
N ASP A 112 19.53 -0.49 19.65
CA ASP A 112 18.95 -1.79 19.32
C ASP A 112 19.67 -2.43 18.13
N THR A 113 19.60 -3.76 18.06
CA THR A 113 20.14 -4.55 16.94
C THR A 113 19.00 -5.03 16.06
N VAL A 114 19.11 -4.78 14.75
CA VAL A 114 18.18 -5.31 13.75
C VAL A 114 18.83 -6.51 13.06
N VAL A 115 18.15 -7.65 13.08
CA VAL A 115 18.55 -8.84 12.31
C VAL A 115 17.59 -8.96 11.13
N GLY A 116 18.10 -8.76 9.92
CA GLY A 116 17.34 -8.87 8.67
C GLY A 116 17.77 -10.07 7.84
N ASP A 117 16.80 -10.69 7.16
CA ASP A 117 17.06 -11.70 6.15
C ASP A 117 17.78 -11.08 4.91
N ARG A 118 18.46 -11.91 4.10
CA ARG A 118 19.36 -11.45 3.04
C ARG A 118 18.75 -11.51 1.64
#